data_AF-A0A356QRS2-F1
#
_entry.id   AF-A0A356QRS2-F1
#
_cell.length_a   1.000
_cell.length_b   1.000
_cell.length_c   1.000
_cell.angle_alpha   90.00
_cell.angle_beta   90.00
_cell.angle_gamma   90.00
#
_symmetry.space_group_name_H-M   'P 1'
#
loop_
_entity.id
_entity.type
_entity.pdbx_description
1 polymer ?
#
loop_
_entity_poly.entity_id
_entity_poly.type
_entity_poly.pdbx_seq_one_letter_code
_entity_poly.pdbx_strand_id
1 'polypeptide(L)'
;GRLSAQTSDTTQQLFHSDHWHIRSTAGPPHTAALAKQLELTRFIWRQVFGGFVLTPVELSRRIVGQARPRPTSLFKVVLLANREEYIDSLQPLEPDIGKTLGIYWTPTQTAWFFSSQDLDSRTVEHEATHQLFAESWPTSPLAGSKHGMWALEAAACYMESLQKTDFGFTVGGRQSGRVPAARERLLDDNFFLPLRQLSKLGRSALQNEPELPKIYSQLSGLADFFMNGEGGRYRNAFIEYLVQLYRGTAEQETLWKLCRRSPEELDTEYKRYLSSP
;
A
#
# COMPACT_ATOMS: atom_id res chain seq x y z
N GLY A 1 -8.35 52.33 8.99
CA GLY A 1 -7.20 51.48 9.33
C GLY A 1 -7.28 50.22 8.51
N ARG A 2 -6.33 50.00 7.60
CA ARG A 2 -6.22 48.75 6.84
C ARG A 2 -5.55 47.72 7.75
N LEU A 3 -6.30 46.69 8.13
CA LEU A 3 -5.72 45.48 8.71
C LEU A 3 -5.09 44.72 7.53
N SER A 4 -3.76 44.68 7.49
CA SER A 4 -3.04 43.81 6.58
C SER A 4 -3.27 42.38 7.03
N ALA A 5 -3.90 41.57 6.17
CA ALA A 5 -3.81 40.13 6.28
C ALA A 5 -2.32 39.75 6.22
N GLN A 6 -1.82 39.11 7.29
CA GLN A 6 -0.54 38.43 7.25
C GLN A 6 -0.67 37.31 6.23
N THR A 7 -0.11 37.52 5.04
CA THR A 7 0.27 36.43 4.15
C THR A 7 1.32 35.62 4.90
N SER A 8 0.94 34.43 5.39
CA SER A 8 1.93 33.45 5.84
C SER A 8 2.82 33.16 4.64
N ASP A 9 4.09 33.51 4.75
CA ASP A 9 5.11 33.10 3.80
C ASP A 9 5.26 31.59 3.94
N THR A 10 4.50 30.84 3.14
CA THR A 10 4.52 29.37 3.12
C THR A 10 5.77 28.92 2.38
N THR A 11 6.94 29.21 2.94
CA THR A 11 8.22 28.85 2.35
C THR A 11 8.32 27.33 2.32
N GLN A 12 8.32 26.74 1.11
CA GLN A 12 8.54 25.31 0.96
C GLN A 12 9.94 24.93 1.43
N GLN A 13 9.99 24.00 2.38
CA GLN A 13 11.23 23.45 2.93
C GLN A 13 11.56 22.14 2.24
N LEU A 14 12.85 21.88 2.13
CA LEU A 14 13.39 20.65 1.59
C LEU A 14 14.02 19.82 2.70
N PHE A 15 13.63 18.55 2.78
CA PHE A 15 14.15 17.59 3.74
C PHE A 15 14.58 16.31 3.02
N HIS A 16 15.70 15.75 3.46
CA HIS A 16 16.23 14.49 2.95
C HIS A 16 16.37 13.48 4.08
N SER A 17 15.93 12.25 3.81
CA SER A 17 16.27 11.06 4.58
C SER A 17 17.11 10.13 3.69
N ASP A 18 17.42 8.93 4.18
CA ASP A 18 18.24 7.95 3.45
C ASP A 18 17.62 7.58 2.10
N HIS A 19 16.28 7.51 2.03
CA HIS A 19 15.57 7.04 0.83
C HIS A 19 14.49 8.01 0.32
N TRP A 20 14.16 9.08 1.04
CA TRP A 20 13.18 10.07 0.59
C TRP A 20 13.72 11.49 0.43
N HIS A 21 13.17 12.16 -0.59
CA HIS A 21 13.22 13.60 -0.80
C HIS A 21 11.83 14.18 -0.52
N ILE A 22 11.72 14.99 0.53
CA ILE A 22 10.46 15.51 1.04
C ILE A 22 10.42 17.03 0.83
N ARG A 23 9.45 17.51 0.07
CA ARG A 23 9.09 18.93 0.01
C ARG A 23 7.96 19.17 1.00
N SER A 24 8.08 20.16 1.88
CA SER A 24 7.06 20.40 2.89
C SER A 24 6.75 21.85 3.19
N THR A 25 5.47 22.12 3.48
CA THR A 25 4.98 23.37 4.08
C THR A 25 4.57 23.20 5.55
N ALA A 26 4.56 21.97 6.10
CA ALA A 26 4.13 21.65 7.46
C ALA A 26 5.16 21.96 8.57
N GLY A 27 6.35 22.44 8.18
CA GLY A 27 7.45 22.76 9.07
C GLY A 27 8.29 21.55 9.52
N PRO A 28 9.44 21.80 10.19
CA PRO A 28 10.43 20.76 10.43
C PRO A 28 9.98 19.58 11.30
N PRO A 29 9.24 19.76 12.43
CA PRO A 29 8.85 18.64 13.29
C PRO A 29 7.96 17.62 12.58
N HIS A 30 6.94 18.08 11.84
CA HIS A 30 6.03 17.22 11.08
C HIS A 30 6.76 16.52 9.94
N THR A 31 7.65 17.24 9.24
CA THR A 31 8.46 16.68 8.16
C THR A 31 9.38 15.56 8.66
N ALA A 32 10.05 15.77 9.80
CA ALA A 32 10.92 14.76 10.41
C ALA A 32 10.13 13.53 10.91
N ALA A 33 8.94 13.74 11.47
CA ALA A 33 8.06 12.65 11.90
C ALA A 33 7.61 11.77 10.72
N LEU A 34 7.17 12.40 9.62
CA LEU A 34 6.83 11.69 8.38
C LEU A 34 8.04 10.94 7.82
N ALA A 35 9.21 11.57 7.75
CA ALA A 35 10.43 10.93 7.25
C ALA A 35 10.76 9.66 8.05
N LYS A 36 10.68 9.73 9.38
CA LYS A 36 10.89 8.57 10.26
C LYS A 36 9.88 7.45 9.97
N GLN A 37 8.61 7.79 9.76
CA GLN A 37 7.57 6.81 9.45
C GLN A 37 7.82 6.15 8.09
N LEU A 38 8.17 6.92 7.05
CA LEU A 38 8.49 6.40 5.71
C LEU A 38 9.67 5.41 5.75
N GLU A 39 10.74 5.78 6.45
CA GLU A 39 11.92 4.91 6.60
C GLU A 39 11.59 3.62 7.35
N LEU A 40 10.77 3.71 8.40
CA LEU A 40 10.30 2.55 9.14
C LEU A 40 9.43 1.63 8.27
N THR A 41 8.46 2.20 7.55
CA THR A 41 7.61 1.47 6.61
C THR A 41 8.46 0.74 5.58
N ARG A 42 9.48 1.40 5.02
CA ARG A 42 10.41 0.76 4.07
C ARG A 42 11.14 -0.41 4.66
N PHE A 43 11.71 -0.23 5.86
CA PHE A 43 12.49 -1.24 6.53
C PHE A 43 11.67 -2.52 6.75
N ILE A 44 10.40 -2.35 7.11
CA ILE A 44 9.48 -3.47 7.36
C ILE A 44 8.96 -4.05 6.04
N TRP A 45 8.56 -3.21 5.09
CA TRP A 45 8.13 -3.63 3.76
C TRP A 45 9.16 -4.54 3.08
N ARG A 46 10.47 -4.24 3.22
CA ARG A 46 11.54 -5.09 2.68
C ARG A 46 11.63 -6.47 3.36
N GLN A 47 11.20 -6.60 4.60
CA GLN A 47 11.15 -7.88 5.30
C GLN A 47 9.89 -8.67 4.91
N VAL A 48 8.75 -7.99 4.78
CA VAL A 48 7.47 -8.59 4.41
C VAL A 48 7.46 -9.02 2.93
N PHE A 49 7.96 -8.17 2.03
CA PHE A 49 7.89 -8.32 0.58
C PHE A 49 9.27 -8.44 -0.07
N GLY A 50 10.29 -8.92 0.65
CA GLY A 50 11.66 -9.02 0.13
C GLY A 50 11.78 -9.78 -1.21
N GLY A 51 10.94 -10.80 -1.41
CA GLY A 51 10.86 -11.56 -2.66
C GLY A 51 10.37 -10.76 -3.87
N PHE A 52 9.76 -9.58 -3.67
CA PHE A 52 9.34 -8.70 -4.76
C PHE A 52 10.53 -8.03 -5.47
N VAL A 53 11.55 -7.62 -4.70
CA VAL A 53 12.70 -6.86 -5.20
C VAL A 53 13.98 -7.67 -5.35
N LEU A 54 14.00 -8.90 -4.83
CA LEU A 54 15.20 -9.74 -4.80
C LEU A 54 14.83 -11.18 -5.13
N THR A 55 15.35 -11.66 -6.25
CA THR A 55 15.32 -13.10 -6.54
C THR A 55 16.30 -13.85 -5.61
N PRO A 56 16.05 -15.13 -5.29
CA PRO A 56 16.99 -15.94 -4.51
C PRO A 56 18.40 -16.00 -5.12
N VAL A 57 18.48 -16.00 -6.46
CA VAL A 57 19.75 -15.99 -7.20
C VAL A 57 20.50 -14.67 -6.99
N GLU A 58 19.82 -13.53 -7.11
CA GLU A 58 20.44 -12.23 -6.85
C GLU A 58 20.86 -12.08 -5.39
N LEU A 59 20.03 -12.54 -4.44
CA LEU A 59 20.37 -12.53 -3.02
C LEU A 59 21.63 -13.36 -2.73
N SER A 60 21.69 -14.59 -3.25
CA SER A 60 22.85 -15.47 -3.12
C SER A 60 24.12 -14.81 -3.64
N ARG A 61 24.06 -14.23 -4.85
CA ARG A 61 25.19 -13.48 -5.45
C ARG A 61 25.62 -12.29 -4.60
N ARG A 62 24.69 -11.57 -3.97
CA ARG A 62 25.03 -10.46 -3.06
C ARG A 62 25.70 -10.94 -1.78
N ILE A 63 25.22 -12.03 -1.19
CA ILE A 63 25.81 -12.61 0.05
C ILE A 63 27.27 -13.01 -0.18
N VAL A 64 27.59 -13.61 -1.34
CA VAL A 64 28.97 -14.01 -1.68
C VAL A 64 29.80 -12.87 -2.31
N GLY A 65 29.32 -11.62 -2.26
CA GLY A 65 30.04 -10.45 -2.78
C GLY A 65 30.16 -10.37 -4.31
N GLN A 66 29.43 -11.21 -5.04
CA GLN A 66 29.46 -11.27 -6.52
C GLN A 66 28.47 -10.31 -7.20
N ALA A 67 27.64 -9.62 -6.43
CA ALA A 67 26.73 -8.59 -6.94
C ALA A 67 26.65 -7.40 -5.98
N ARG A 68 26.57 -6.19 -6.53
CA ARG A 68 26.35 -4.97 -5.75
C ARG A 68 24.86 -4.63 -5.65
N PRO A 69 24.43 -3.93 -4.58
CA PRO A 69 23.11 -3.30 -4.56
C PRO A 69 22.95 -2.36 -5.76
N ARG A 70 21.73 -2.28 -6.30
CA ARG A 70 21.42 -1.30 -7.35
C ARG A 70 21.35 0.09 -6.71
N PRO A 71 21.87 1.13 -7.38
CA PRO A 71 21.59 2.51 -6.98
C PRO A 71 20.08 2.75 -7.03
N THR A 72 19.54 3.38 -5.99
CA THR A 72 18.13 3.80 -5.95
C THR A 72 18.06 5.32 -5.93
N SER A 73 17.22 5.91 -6.78
CA SER A 73 16.85 7.31 -6.62
C SER A 73 16.06 7.50 -5.33
N LEU A 74 16.11 8.71 -4.78
CA LEU A 74 15.23 9.07 -3.67
C LEU A 74 13.78 9.09 -4.14
N PHE A 75 12.90 8.48 -3.35
CA PHE A 75 11.46 8.57 -3.53
C PHE A 75 10.98 10.00 -3.25
N LYS A 76 10.00 10.47 -4.01
CA LYS A 76 9.48 11.85 -3.85
C LYS A 76 8.25 11.84 -2.96
N VAL A 77 8.23 12.77 -2.01
CA VAL A 77 7.07 13.04 -1.17
C VAL A 77 6.81 14.53 -1.05
N VAL A 78 5.53 14.90 -0.99
CA VAL A 78 5.08 16.24 -0.61
C VAL A 78 4.25 16.15 0.67
N LEU A 79 4.62 16.94 1.69
CA LEU A 79 3.86 17.07 2.93
C LEU A 79 3.34 18.50 3.08
N LEU A 80 2.04 18.68 2.90
CA LEU A 80 1.37 19.97 2.99
C LEU A 80 0.97 20.30 4.43
N ALA A 81 0.82 21.57 4.76
CA ALA A 81 0.63 22.00 6.15
C ALA A 81 -0.74 21.61 6.71
N ASN A 82 -1.74 21.50 5.85
CA ASN A 82 -3.12 21.23 6.22
C ASN A 82 -3.88 20.62 5.03
N ARG A 83 -5.14 20.25 5.29
CA ARG A 83 -6.02 19.58 4.33
C ARG A 83 -6.43 20.50 3.18
N GLU A 84 -6.59 21.79 3.46
CA GLU A 84 -6.96 22.80 2.49
C GLU A 84 -5.89 22.93 1.41
N GLU A 85 -4.61 23.08 1.81
CA GLU A 85 -3.47 23.10 0.89
C GLU A 85 -3.39 21.82 0.04
N TYR A 86 -3.72 20.66 0.63
CA TYR A 86 -3.74 19.38 -0.08
C TYR A 86 -4.80 19.32 -1.17
N ILE A 87 -6.02 19.78 -0.87
CA ILE A 87 -7.09 19.84 -1.87
C ILE A 87 -6.74 20.86 -2.95
N ASP A 88 -6.33 22.07 -2.57
CA ASP A 88 -6.00 23.14 -3.52
C ASP A 88 -4.87 22.74 -4.48
N SER A 89 -3.88 22.00 -3.99
CA SER A 89 -2.73 21.54 -4.80
C SER A 89 -3.09 20.42 -5.77
N LEU A 90 -4.04 19.55 -5.43
CA LEU A 90 -4.28 18.29 -6.14
C LEU A 90 -5.62 18.21 -6.86
N GLN A 91 -6.62 19.00 -6.49
CA GLN A 91 -7.94 19.00 -7.13
C GLN A 91 -7.88 19.26 -8.64
N PRO A 92 -6.95 20.11 -9.17
CA PRO A 92 -6.78 20.26 -10.62
C PRO A 92 -6.31 18.98 -11.33
N LEU A 93 -5.69 18.04 -10.60
CA LEU A 93 -5.13 16.79 -11.13
C LEU A 93 -6.03 15.58 -10.86
N GLU A 94 -6.68 15.56 -9.70
CA GLU A 94 -7.56 14.50 -9.23
C GLU A 94 -8.81 15.14 -8.60
N PRO A 95 -9.92 15.27 -9.36
CA PRO A 95 -11.11 16.00 -8.90
C PRO A 95 -11.72 15.46 -7.59
N ASP A 96 -11.55 14.16 -7.32
CA ASP A 96 -12.08 13.48 -6.14
C ASP A 96 -11.10 13.46 -4.94
N ILE A 97 -9.97 14.18 -5.02
CA ILE A 97 -8.94 14.19 -3.97
C ILE A 97 -9.47 14.62 -2.59
N GLY A 98 -10.56 15.37 -2.55
CA GLY A 98 -11.25 15.72 -1.32
C GLY A 98 -11.80 14.51 -0.53
N LYS A 99 -11.74 13.29 -1.06
CA LYS A 99 -12.16 12.05 -0.38
C LYS A 99 -10.98 11.29 0.25
N THR A 100 -9.74 11.68 -0.01
CA THR A 100 -8.54 10.96 0.44
C THR A 100 -7.85 11.65 1.62
N LEU A 101 -7.07 10.87 2.38
CA LEU A 101 -6.19 11.37 3.46
C LEU A 101 -4.71 11.41 3.03
N GLY A 102 -4.40 10.81 1.89
CA GLY A 102 -3.10 10.76 1.24
C GLY A 102 -3.28 10.12 -0.14
N ILE A 103 -2.30 10.29 -1.02
CA ILE A 103 -2.29 9.60 -2.33
C ILE A 103 -0.86 9.37 -2.81
N TYR A 104 -0.59 8.17 -3.32
CA TYR A 104 0.54 7.94 -4.22
C TYR A 104 0.13 8.22 -5.68
N TRP A 105 0.66 9.31 -6.24
CA TRP A 105 0.33 9.71 -7.60
C TRP A 105 1.34 9.17 -8.62
N THR A 106 0.99 8.02 -9.23
CA THR A 106 1.83 7.30 -10.20
C THR A 106 2.38 8.18 -11.33
N PRO A 107 1.62 9.09 -11.98
CA PRO A 107 2.13 9.90 -13.08
C PRO A 107 3.35 10.75 -12.72
N THR A 108 3.43 11.20 -11.46
CA THR A 108 4.55 12.03 -10.96
C THR A 108 5.48 11.28 -10.02
N GLN A 109 5.19 10.00 -9.74
CA GLN A 109 5.93 9.17 -8.79
C GLN A 109 6.14 9.89 -7.44
N THR A 110 5.05 10.46 -6.92
CA THR A 110 5.10 11.31 -5.72
C THR A 110 3.97 10.90 -4.79
N ALA A 111 4.30 10.60 -3.53
CA ALA A 111 3.30 10.44 -2.49
C ALA A 111 3.01 11.80 -1.84
N TRP A 112 1.72 12.11 -1.66
CA TRP A 112 1.24 13.37 -1.15
C TRP A 112 0.48 13.13 0.15
N PHE A 113 0.83 13.91 1.17
CA PHE A 113 0.19 13.90 2.49
C PHE A 113 -0.06 15.34 2.93
N PHE A 114 -0.88 15.49 3.97
CA PHE A 114 -0.96 16.73 4.73
C PHE A 114 -0.78 16.46 6.21
N SER A 115 -0.29 17.47 6.92
CA SER A 115 -0.20 17.44 8.36
C SER A 115 -1.59 17.63 8.96
N SER A 116 -2.02 16.66 9.75
CA SER A 116 -3.12 16.79 10.70
C SER A 116 -2.59 16.37 12.08
N GLN A 117 -3.27 16.78 13.16
CA GLN A 117 -2.95 16.27 14.51
C GLN A 117 -2.95 14.73 14.55
N ASP A 118 -3.72 14.12 13.65
CA ASP A 118 -3.91 12.69 13.51
C ASP A 118 -3.48 12.19 12.12
N LEU A 119 -2.31 12.61 11.59
CA LEU A 119 -1.81 11.96 10.37
C LEU A 119 -1.66 10.47 10.67
N ASP A 120 -2.63 9.69 10.21
CA ASP A 120 -2.73 8.28 10.54
C ASP A 120 -1.52 7.57 9.92
N SER A 121 -0.74 6.90 10.77
CA SER A 121 0.41 6.13 10.33
C SER A 121 0.01 5.12 9.25
N ARG A 122 -1.24 4.61 9.29
CA ARG A 122 -1.81 3.71 8.29
C ARG A 122 -1.88 4.33 6.91
N THR A 123 -2.27 5.61 6.80
CA THR A 123 -2.28 6.30 5.51
C THR A 123 -0.88 6.42 4.94
N VAL A 124 0.12 6.74 5.78
CA VAL A 124 1.52 6.77 5.36
C VAL A 124 2.00 5.39 4.94
N GLU A 125 1.71 4.35 5.72
CA GLU A 125 2.05 2.96 5.43
C GLU A 125 1.43 2.47 4.12
N HIS A 126 0.15 2.80 3.87
CA HIS A 126 -0.58 2.46 2.66
C HIS A 126 0.05 3.09 1.41
N GLU A 127 0.16 4.41 1.39
CA GLU A 127 0.65 5.13 0.20
C GLU A 127 2.15 4.90 -0.04
N ALA A 128 2.95 4.79 1.03
CA ALA A 128 4.35 4.41 0.89
C ALA A 128 4.51 2.98 0.35
N THR A 129 3.60 2.07 0.67
CA THR A 129 3.62 0.71 0.11
C THR A 129 3.38 0.73 -1.39
N HIS A 130 2.40 1.51 -1.88
CA HIS A 130 2.20 1.71 -3.32
C HIS A 130 3.47 2.26 -4.00
N GLN A 131 4.07 3.30 -3.43
CA GLN A 131 5.31 3.89 -3.92
C GLN A 131 6.45 2.87 -3.98
N LEU A 132 6.66 2.11 -2.90
CA LEU A 132 7.73 1.12 -2.80
C LEU A 132 7.58 0.02 -3.85
N PHE A 133 6.38 -0.49 -4.09
CA PHE A 133 6.16 -1.46 -5.17
C PHE A 133 6.37 -0.85 -6.56
N ALA A 134 5.89 0.38 -6.79
CA ALA A 134 5.95 1.01 -8.10
C ALA A 134 7.38 1.40 -8.52
N GLU A 135 8.23 1.78 -7.56
CA GLU A 135 9.50 2.45 -7.85
C GLU A 135 10.75 1.65 -7.42
N SER A 136 10.63 0.61 -6.58
CA SER A 136 11.81 -0.17 -6.14
C SER A 136 12.34 -1.14 -7.20
N TRP A 137 11.60 -1.36 -8.29
CA TRP A 137 11.99 -2.22 -9.40
C TRP A 137 11.36 -1.73 -10.71
N PRO A 138 11.89 -2.11 -11.89
CA PRO A 138 11.16 -1.89 -13.14
C PRO A 138 9.76 -2.50 -13.10
N THR A 139 8.75 -1.65 -13.23
CA THR A 139 7.33 -1.99 -13.25
C THR A 139 6.68 -1.51 -14.55
N SER A 140 5.53 -2.09 -14.88
CA SER A 140 4.66 -1.66 -15.96
C SER A 140 3.79 -0.50 -15.50
N PRO A 141 3.70 0.61 -16.28
CA PRO A 141 2.79 1.71 -15.96
C PRO A 141 1.31 1.30 -16.03
N LEU A 142 1.01 0.13 -16.59
CA LEU A 142 -0.35 -0.41 -16.74
C LEU A 142 -0.74 -1.38 -15.61
N ALA A 143 0.11 -1.60 -14.61
CA ALA A 143 -0.19 -2.48 -13.48
C ALA A 143 -1.51 -2.10 -12.80
N GLY A 144 -2.41 -3.07 -12.63
CA GLY A 144 -3.74 -2.86 -12.04
C GLY A 144 -4.75 -2.11 -12.94
N SER A 145 -4.35 -1.62 -14.12
CA SER A 145 -5.26 -0.79 -14.95
C SER A 145 -6.46 -1.57 -15.50
N LYS A 146 -6.24 -2.80 -15.98
CA LYS A 146 -7.29 -3.64 -16.61
C LYS A 146 -7.87 -4.70 -15.68
N HIS A 147 -7.08 -5.22 -14.75
CA HIS A 147 -7.46 -6.27 -13.81
C HIS A 147 -6.48 -6.31 -12.63
N GLY A 148 -6.79 -7.07 -11.59
CA GLY A 148 -5.88 -7.34 -10.47
C GLY A 148 -5.59 -6.13 -9.56
N MET A 149 -6.32 -5.01 -9.70
CA MET A 149 -6.13 -3.83 -8.85
C MET A 149 -6.32 -4.18 -7.37
N TRP A 150 -7.25 -5.09 -7.07
CA TRP A 150 -7.53 -5.55 -5.73
C TRP A 150 -6.27 -6.03 -4.98
N ALA A 151 -5.31 -6.67 -5.67
CA ALA A 151 -4.14 -7.24 -5.03
C ALA A 151 -3.11 -6.17 -4.65
N LEU A 152 -3.00 -5.11 -5.46
CA LEU A 152 -2.17 -3.94 -5.16
C LEU A 152 -2.70 -3.25 -3.90
N GLU A 153 -4.01 -2.97 -3.87
CA GLU A 153 -4.70 -2.39 -2.72
C GLU A 153 -4.64 -3.31 -1.49
N ALA A 154 -4.79 -4.62 -1.67
CA ALA A 154 -4.67 -5.60 -0.59
C ALA A 154 -3.27 -5.59 0.05
N ALA A 155 -2.21 -5.50 -0.76
CA ALA A 155 -0.84 -5.42 -0.25
C ALA A 155 -0.58 -4.12 0.53
N ALA A 156 -1.13 -2.99 0.09
CA ALA A 156 -1.08 -1.72 0.82
C ALA A 156 -1.89 -1.78 2.13
N CYS A 157 -3.11 -2.32 2.08
CA CYS A 157 -3.95 -2.55 3.26
C CYS A 157 -3.28 -3.48 4.29
N TYR A 158 -2.51 -4.48 3.83
CA TYR A 158 -1.76 -5.35 4.72
C TYR A 158 -0.74 -4.56 5.55
N MET A 159 -0.08 -3.57 4.96
CA MET A 159 0.90 -2.76 5.68
C MET A 159 0.28 -1.82 6.72
N GLU A 160 -1.00 -1.45 6.58
CA GLU A 160 -1.75 -0.69 7.61
C GLU A 160 -1.93 -1.45 8.93
N SER A 161 -1.69 -2.77 8.91
CA SER A 161 -1.74 -3.61 10.11
C SER A 161 -0.43 -3.59 10.90
N LEU A 162 0.53 -2.77 10.48
CA LEU A 162 1.79 -2.58 11.18
C LEU A 162 1.56 -2.11 12.61
N GLN A 163 2.10 -2.86 13.57
CA GLN A 163 2.08 -2.50 14.98
C GLN A 163 3.46 -2.68 15.59
N LYS A 164 3.84 -1.73 16.43
CA LYS A 164 5.04 -1.84 17.27
C LYS A 164 4.77 -2.77 18.45
N THR A 165 5.73 -3.61 18.76
CA THR A 165 5.75 -4.45 19.98
C THR A 165 6.96 -4.08 20.85
N ASP A 166 7.07 -4.70 22.02
CA ASP A 166 8.20 -4.45 22.95
C ASP A 166 9.57 -4.80 22.35
N PHE A 167 9.61 -5.74 21.43
CA PHE A 167 10.86 -6.29 20.85
C PHE A 167 10.94 -6.16 19.32
N GLY A 168 10.02 -5.42 18.69
CA GLY A 168 10.04 -5.23 17.25
C GLY A 168 8.70 -4.77 16.69
N PHE A 169 8.27 -5.43 15.63
CA PHE A 169 7.07 -5.09 14.88
C PHE A 169 6.34 -6.35 14.43
N THR A 170 5.01 -6.25 14.36
CA THR A 170 4.14 -7.23 13.73
C THR A 170 3.43 -6.60 12.55
N VAL A 171 3.22 -7.39 11.50
CA VAL A 171 2.38 -7.02 10.35
C VAL A 171 1.48 -8.22 10.04
N GLY A 172 0.21 -7.95 9.81
CA GLY A 172 -0.86 -8.92 9.67
C GLY A 172 -1.46 -9.34 11.00
N GLY A 173 -2.31 -10.36 10.93
CA GLY A 173 -3.08 -10.89 12.02
C GLY A 173 -4.55 -10.52 11.93
N ARG A 174 -5.40 -11.48 12.27
CA ARG A 174 -6.86 -11.36 12.16
C ARG A 174 -7.48 -10.26 13.03
N GLN A 175 -6.74 -9.74 14.00
CA GLN A 175 -7.16 -8.66 14.91
C GLN A 175 -6.53 -7.31 14.55
N SER A 176 -5.77 -7.23 13.46
CA SER A 176 -4.97 -6.08 13.08
C SER A 176 -5.52 -5.38 11.83
N GLY A 177 -5.22 -4.08 11.69
CA GLY A 177 -5.66 -3.28 10.55
C GLY A 177 -7.17 -3.33 10.35
N ARG A 178 -7.62 -3.59 9.12
CA ARG A 178 -9.05 -3.70 8.78
C ARG A 178 -9.58 -5.14 8.76
N VAL A 179 -8.78 -6.14 9.18
CA VAL A 179 -9.22 -7.55 9.18
C VAL A 179 -10.43 -7.80 10.08
N PRO A 180 -10.57 -7.16 11.26
CA PRO A 180 -11.80 -7.24 12.05
C PRO A 180 -13.04 -6.78 11.26
N ALA A 181 -12.93 -5.66 10.54
CA ALA A 181 -14.00 -5.18 9.69
C ALA A 181 -14.28 -6.15 8.53
N ALA A 182 -13.25 -6.76 7.92
CA ALA A 182 -13.41 -7.79 6.90
C ALA A 182 -14.23 -8.98 7.41
N ARG A 183 -13.98 -9.39 8.66
CA ARG A 183 -14.69 -10.47 9.34
C ARG A 183 -16.15 -10.08 9.62
N GLU A 184 -16.39 -8.89 10.14
CA GLU A 184 -17.75 -8.35 10.34
C GLU A 184 -18.52 -8.28 9.02
N ARG A 185 -17.89 -7.77 7.94
CA ARG A 185 -18.48 -7.75 6.60
C ARG A 185 -18.90 -9.14 6.14
N LEU A 186 -18.06 -10.14 6.37
CA LEU A 186 -18.35 -11.51 5.95
C LEU A 186 -19.47 -12.16 6.78
N LEU A 187 -19.43 -12.04 8.11
CA LEU A 187 -20.27 -12.82 9.02
C LEU A 187 -21.58 -12.13 9.38
N ASP A 188 -21.56 -10.80 9.48
CA ASP A 188 -22.68 -10.02 10.00
C ASP A 188 -23.41 -9.32 8.84
N ASP A 189 -22.67 -8.67 7.93
CA ASP A 189 -23.27 -8.00 6.76
C ASP A 189 -23.59 -8.93 5.58
N ASN A 190 -23.15 -10.20 5.65
CA ASN A 190 -23.21 -11.16 4.53
C ASN A 190 -22.58 -10.62 3.22
N PHE A 191 -21.56 -9.76 3.34
CA PHE A 191 -20.86 -9.17 2.22
C PHE A 191 -19.63 -10.01 1.84
N PHE A 192 -19.59 -10.45 0.59
CA PHE A 192 -18.44 -11.15 0.02
C PHE A 192 -18.43 -11.02 -1.51
N LEU A 193 -17.36 -10.45 -2.07
CA LEU A 193 -17.12 -10.40 -3.51
C LEU A 193 -16.16 -11.55 -3.92
N PRO A 194 -16.61 -12.56 -4.68
CA PRO A 194 -15.79 -13.72 -5.05
C PRO A 194 -14.50 -13.35 -5.79
N LEU A 195 -13.40 -14.08 -5.56
CA LEU A 195 -12.09 -13.80 -6.17
C LEU A 195 -12.17 -13.75 -7.71
N ARG A 196 -13.00 -14.59 -8.34
CA ARG A 196 -13.18 -14.59 -9.81
C ARG A 196 -13.79 -13.29 -10.35
N GLN A 197 -14.62 -12.63 -9.56
CA GLN A 197 -15.20 -11.33 -9.92
C GLN A 197 -14.19 -10.23 -9.59
N LEU A 198 -13.65 -10.25 -8.37
CA LEU A 198 -12.69 -9.28 -7.87
C LEU A 198 -11.42 -9.21 -8.75
N SER A 199 -10.92 -10.35 -9.23
CA SER A 199 -9.72 -10.43 -10.08
C SER A 199 -9.86 -9.71 -11.41
N LYS A 200 -11.10 -9.54 -11.91
CA LYS A 200 -11.40 -8.86 -13.18
C LYS A 200 -11.37 -7.34 -13.04
N LEU A 201 -11.53 -6.82 -11.84
CA LEU A 201 -11.59 -5.38 -11.62
C LEU A 201 -10.22 -4.74 -11.83
N GLY A 202 -10.14 -3.91 -12.86
CA GLY A 202 -9.08 -2.91 -13.02
C GLY A 202 -9.37 -1.68 -12.15
N ARG A 203 -8.43 -0.74 -12.12
CA ARG A 203 -8.48 0.46 -11.28
C ARG A 203 -9.79 1.24 -11.40
N SER A 204 -10.16 1.62 -12.62
CA SER A 204 -11.36 2.41 -12.85
C SER A 204 -12.63 1.65 -12.48
N ALA A 205 -12.71 0.35 -12.76
CA ALA A 205 -13.87 -0.46 -12.39
C ALA A 205 -14.01 -0.56 -10.87
N LEU A 206 -12.91 -0.86 -10.16
CA LEU A 206 -12.90 -0.95 -8.70
C LEU A 206 -13.29 0.39 -8.04
N GLN A 207 -12.74 1.51 -8.50
CA GLN A 207 -13.05 2.84 -7.94
C GLN A 207 -14.52 3.25 -8.07
N ASN A 208 -15.24 2.68 -9.05
CA ASN A 208 -16.66 2.94 -9.28
C ASN A 208 -17.60 1.95 -8.58
N GLU A 209 -17.06 0.98 -7.82
CA GLU A 209 -17.89 0.04 -7.07
C GLU A 209 -18.65 0.78 -5.94
N PRO A 210 -19.97 0.64 -5.83
CA PRO A 210 -20.77 1.33 -4.81
C PRO A 210 -20.35 0.98 -3.37
N GLU A 211 -19.94 -0.27 -3.16
CA GLU A 211 -19.58 -0.82 -1.86
C GLU A 211 -18.05 -0.79 -1.63
N LEU A 212 -17.32 0.13 -2.28
CA LEU A 212 -15.86 0.22 -2.22
C LEU A 212 -15.29 0.12 -0.80
N PRO A 213 -15.84 0.78 0.23
CA PRO A 213 -15.33 0.64 1.60
C PRO A 213 -15.41 -0.79 2.15
N LYS A 214 -16.47 -1.55 1.82
CA LYS A 214 -16.60 -2.96 2.21
C LYS A 214 -15.62 -3.83 1.42
N ILE A 215 -15.40 -3.53 0.14
CA ILE A 215 -14.39 -4.20 -0.67
C ILE A 215 -13.01 -4.02 -0.02
N TYR A 216 -12.60 -2.80 0.32
CA TYR A 216 -11.31 -2.55 0.99
C TYR A 216 -11.14 -3.30 2.32
N SER A 217 -12.22 -3.46 3.08
CA SER A 217 -12.22 -4.33 4.27
C SER A 217 -11.91 -5.77 3.87
N GLN A 218 -12.61 -6.32 2.88
CA GLN A 218 -12.32 -7.65 2.34
C GLN A 218 -10.89 -7.79 1.80
N LEU A 219 -10.35 -6.78 1.10
CA LEU A 219 -8.97 -6.78 0.58
C LEU A 219 -7.94 -6.97 1.70
N SER A 220 -8.15 -6.29 2.83
CA SER A 220 -7.30 -6.42 4.01
C SER A 220 -7.32 -7.85 4.55
N GLY A 221 -8.51 -8.45 4.66
CA GLY A 221 -8.66 -9.85 5.08
C GLY A 221 -8.03 -10.82 4.08
N LEU A 222 -8.18 -10.60 2.78
CA LEU A 222 -7.58 -11.44 1.74
C LEU A 222 -6.06 -11.37 1.80
N ALA A 223 -5.48 -10.17 1.98
CA ALA A 223 -4.04 -10.02 2.13
C ALA A 223 -3.54 -10.82 3.34
N ASP A 224 -4.21 -10.71 4.49
CA ASP A 224 -3.85 -11.45 5.69
C ASP A 224 -3.98 -12.98 5.50
N PHE A 225 -5.05 -13.44 4.84
CA PHE A 225 -5.21 -14.84 4.46
C PHE A 225 -4.08 -15.34 3.56
N PHE A 226 -3.73 -14.60 2.50
CA PHE A 226 -2.67 -15.02 1.59
C PHE A 226 -1.29 -14.98 2.25
N MET A 227 -1.05 -14.03 3.15
CA MET A 227 0.24 -13.88 3.83
C MET A 227 0.40 -14.83 5.02
N ASN A 228 -0.67 -15.15 5.76
CA ASN A 228 -0.61 -15.83 7.05
C ASN A 228 -1.51 -17.07 7.17
N GLY A 229 -2.50 -17.24 6.30
CA GLY A 229 -3.38 -18.41 6.28
C GLY A 229 -2.62 -19.72 6.12
N GLU A 230 -3.06 -20.76 6.85
CA GLU A 230 -2.45 -22.10 6.84
C GLU A 230 -0.92 -22.06 7.09
N GLY A 231 -0.48 -21.23 8.04
CA GLY A 231 0.96 -21.05 8.34
C GLY A 231 1.72 -20.31 7.24
N GLY A 232 1.04 -19.49 6.43
CA GLY A 232 1.63 -18.74 5.32
C GLY A 232 1.79 -19.55 4.03
N ARG A 233 1.01 -20.63 3.86
CA ARG A 233 1.06 -21.51 2.67
C ARG A 233 1.03 -20.77 1.35
N TYR A 234 0.25 -19.68 1.26
CA TYR A 234 0.05 -18.92 0.03
C TYR A 234 0.96 -17.71 -0.14
N ARG A 235 1.81 -17.41 0.86
CA ARG A 235 2.61 -16.17 0.90
C ARG A 235 3.48 -16.01 -0.34
N ASN A 236 4.23 -17.06 -0.70
CA ASN A 236 5.13 -17.01 -1.86
C ASN A 236 4.35 -16.87 -3.17
N ALA A 237 3.18 -17.52 -3.29
CA ALA A 237 2.33 -17.41 -4.47
C ALA A 237 1.74 -15.99 -4.61
N PHE A 238 1.33 -15.37 -3.51
CA PHE A 238 0.82 -14.00 -3.51
C PHE A 238 1.91 -12.97 -3.83
N ILE A 239 3.11 -13.10 -3.25
CA ILE A 239 4.25 -12.24 -3.59
C ILE A 239 4.62 -12.38 -5.06
N GLU A 240 4.69 -13.60 -5.59
CA GLU A 240 4.96 -13.83 -7.02
C GLU A 240 3.84 -13.26 -7.92
N TYR A 241 2.57 -13.36 -7.48
CA TYR A 241 1.47 -12.72 -8.20
C TYR A 241 1.62 -11.20 -8.26
N LEU A 242 2.00 -10.55 -7.14
CA LEU A 242 2.32 -9.12 -7.13
C LEU A 242 3.47 -8.80 -8.09
N VAL A 243 4.55 -9.57 -8.10
CA VAL A 243 5.66 -9.40 -9.05
C VAL A 243 5.14 -9.41 -10.50
N GLN A 244 4.32 -10.39 -10.86
CA GLN A 244 3.79 -10.50 -12.22
C GLN A 244 2.78 -9.39 -12.56
N LEU A 245 1.94 -8.96 -11.60
CA LEU A 245 1.02 -7.84 -11.78
C LEU A 245 1.77 -6.53 -12.02
N TYR A 246 2.74 -6.22 -11.17
CA TYR A 246 3.56 -5.02 -11.31
C TYR A 246 4.44 -5.05 -12.56
N ARG A 247 4.79 -6.21 -13.10
CA ARG A 247 5.49 -6.35 -14.39
C ARG A 247 4.54 -6.35 -15.60
N GLY A 248 3.23 -6.40 -15.38
CA GLY A 248 2.23 -6.48 -16.45
C GLY A 248 2.21 -7.83 -17.18
N THR A 249 2.68 -8.89 -16.54
CA THR A 249 2.71 -10.26 -17.09
C THR A 249 1.70 -11.19 -16.43
N ALA A 250 1.01 -10.73 -15.38
CA ALA A 250 -0.06 -11.49 -14.76
C ALA A 250 -1.32 -11.43 -15.63
N GLU A 251 -2.07 -12.53 -15.64
CA GLU A 251 -3.42 -12.64 -16.15
C GLU A 251 -4.39 -12.75 -14.96
N GLN A 252 -5.70 -12.70 -15.24
CA GLN A 252 -6.73 -12.88 -14.21
C GLN A 252 -6.54 -14.20 -13.45
N GLU A 253 -6.04 -15.24 -14.12
CA GLU A 253 -5.89 -16.58 -13.56
C GLU A 253 -4.57 -16.86 -12.82
N THR A 254 -3.62 -15.93 -12.89
CA THR A 254 -2.25 -16.18 -12.42
C THR A 254 -2.21 -16.57 -10.95
N LEU A 255 -2.95 -15.89 -10.07
CA LEU A 255 -2.89 -16.15 -8.63
C LEU A 255 -3.27 -17.59 -8.27
N TRP A 256 -4.40 -18.09 -8.78
CA TRP A 256 -4.87 -19.42 -8.40
C TRP A 256 -4.07 -20.53 -9.08
N LYS A 257 -3.50 -20.27 -10.27
CA LYS A 257 -2.46 -21.16 -10.85
C LYS A 257 -1.23 -21.27 -9.95
N LEU A 258 -0.73 -20.14 -9.42
CA LEU A 258 0.39 -20.12 -8.47
C LEU A 258 0.04 -20.84 -7.17
N CYS A 259 -1.20 -20.68 -6.67
CA CYS A 259 -1.68 -21.36 -5.47
C CYS A 259 -2.00 -22.85 -5.69
N ARG A 260 -2.10 -23.30 -6.95
CA ARG A 260 -2.57 -24.64 -7.35
C ARG A 260 -3.94 -24.98 -6.77
N ARG A 261 -4.85 -24.01 -6.86
CA ARG A 261 -6.24 -24.10 -6.40
C ARG A 261 -7.16 -23.51 -7.46
N SER A 262 -8.46 -23.79 -7.37
CA SER A 262 -9.47 -22.97 -8.03
C SER A 262 -9.72 -21.68 -7.22
N PRO A 263 -10.22 -20.60 -7.83
CA PRO A 263 -10.62 -19.41 -7.07
C PRO A 263 -11.75 -19.72 -6.07
N GLU A 264 -12.64 -20.67 -6.36
CA GLU A 264 -13.72 -21.08 -5.45
C GLU A 264 -13.19 -21.83 -4.21
N GLU A 265 -12.14 -22.64 -4.37
CA GLU A 265 -11.44 -23.26 -3.23
C GLU A 265 -10.81 -22.19 -2.35
N LEU A 266 -10.13 -21.21 -2.95
CA LEU A 266 -9.50 -20.09 -2.21
C LEU A 266 -10.55 -19.23 -1.49
N ASP A 267 -11.68 -18.94 -2.14
CA ASP A 267 -12.81 -18.23 -1.52
C ASP A 267 -13.33 -19.00 -0.29
N THR A 268 -13.44 -20.33 -0.39
CA THR A 268 -13.89 -21.19 0.72
C THR A 268 -12.88 -21.22 1.86
N GLU A 269 -11.59 -21.35 1.55
CA GLU A 269 -10.52 -21.34 2.55
C GLU A 269 -10.39 -19.97 3.23
N TYR A 270 -10.52 -18.87 2.49
CA TYR A 270 -10.56 -17.51 3.04
C TYR A 270 -11.72 -17.33 4.03
N LYS A 271 -12.94 -17.77 3.65
CA LYS A 271 -14.10 -17.70 4.56
C LYS A 271 -13.84 -18.47 5.84
N ARG A 272 -13.32 -19.70 5.74
CA ARG A 272 -12.95 -20.50 6.91
C ARG A 272 -11.91 -19.79 7.78
N TYR A 273 -10.91 -19.17 7.15
CA TYR A 273 -9.84 -18.44 7.84
C TYR A 273 -10.39 -17.31 8.72
N LEU A 274 -11.35 -16.53 8.20
CA LEU A 274 -11.99 -15.43 8.94
C LEU A 274 -13.05 -15.89 9.95
N SER A 275 -13.76 -17.00 9.67
CA SER A 275 -14.73 -17.58 10.59
C SER A 275 -14.08 -18.27 11.79
N SER A 276 -12.82 -18.66 11.67
CA SER A 276 -12.10 -19.35 12.74
C SER A 276 -11.86 -18.39 13.93
N PRO A 277 -11.97 -18.89 15.17
CA PRO A 277 -11.71 -18.11 16.38
C PRO A 277 -10.26 -17.62 16.44
#